data_AF-A0A3S1ZNH1-F1
#
_entry.id   AF-A0A3S1ZNH1-F1
#
_cell.length_a   1.000
_cell.length_b   1.000
_cell.length_c   1.000
_cell.angle_alpha   90.00
_cell.angle_beta   90.00
_cell.angle_gamma   90.00
#
_symmetry.space_group_name_H-M   'P 1'
#
loop_
_entity.id
_entity.type
_entity.pdbx_description
1 polymer ?
#
loop_
_entity_poly.entity_id
_entity_poly.type
_entity_poly.pdbx_seq_one_letter_code
_entity_poly.pdbx_strand_id
1 'polypeptide(L)'
;MPLSPNLRGALFMMVAMAGFCLNDAITKYSSQSMNMAQVMLIRGAFASLFVGLLAWQRGALSRPGLMLQPLVALRVISEAGATVSFLVALAHLPIANVSAVLQALPLAVTMGAALV
;
A
#
# COMPACT_ATOMS: atom_id res chain seq x y z
N MET A 1 -22.53 25.23 8.53
CA MET A 1 -21.68 25.80 7.46
C MET A 1 -21.09 24.65 6.67
N PRO A 2 -21.29 24.55 5.34
CA PRO A 2 -20.64 23.51 4.55
C PRO A 2 -19.12 23.70 4.64
N LEU A 3 -18.39 22.62 4.94
CA LEU A 3 -16.92 22.65 5.01
C LEU A 3 -16.38 23.07 3.65
N SER A 4 -15.36 23.94 3.62
CA SER A 4 -14.68 24.29 2.38
C SER A 4 -14.10 23.01 1.74
N PRO A 5 -14.00 22.92 0.40
CA PRO A 5 -13.43 21.76 -0.27
C PRO A 5 -12.04 21.39 0.26
N ASN A 6 -11.23 22.40 0.60
CA ASN A 6 -9.90 22.23 1.17
C ASN A 6 -9.95 21.62 2.58
N LEU A 7 -10.87 22.09 3.44
CA LEU A 7 -11.02 21.54 4.78
C LEU A 7 -11.54 20.09 4.75
N ARG A 8 -12.45 19.79 3.83
CA ARG A 8 -12.92 18.41 3.62
C ARG A 8 -11.79 17.50 3.13
N GLY A 9 -10.96 17.98 2.20
CA GLY A 9 -9.76 17.26 1.73
C GLY A 9 -8.75 17.02 2.86
N ALA A 10 -8.44 18.05 3.65
CA ALA A 10 -7.53 17.96 4.79
C ALA A 10 -8.04 16.96 5.84
N LEU A 11 -9.34 16.95 6.15
CA LEU A 11 -9.92 15.96 7.06
C LEU A 11 -9.76 14.53 6.54
N PHE A 12 -10.02 14.28 5.25
CA PHE A 12 -9.80 12.95 4.67
C PHE A 12 -8.33 12.53 4.72
N MET A 13 -7.39 13.46 4.48
CA MET A 13 -5.95 13.18 4.63
C MET A 13 -5.60 12.82 6.08
N MET A 14 -6.12 13.57 7.06
CA MET A 14 -5.86 13.29 8.48
C MET A 14 -6.42 11.94 8.91
N VAL A 15 -7.64 11.59 8.49
CA VAL A 15 -8.25 10.30 8.79
C VAL A 15 -7.45 9.16 8.14
N ALA A 16 -6.99 9.34 6.90
CA ALA A 16 -6.12 8.37 6.24
C ALA A 16 -4.80 8.18 7.01
N MET A 17 -4.15 9.27 7.43
CA MET A 17 -2.90 9.20 8.20
C MET A 17 -3.09 8.57 9.58
N ALA A 18 -4.20 8.82 10.26
CA ALA A 18 -4.54 8.14 11.51
C ALA A 18 -4.68 6.63 11.30
N GLY A 19 -5.37 6.22 10.22
CA GLY A 19 -5.48 4.82 9.82
C GLY A 19 -4.12 4.18 9.53
N PHE A 20 -3.24 4.85 8.79
CA PHE A 20 -1.87 4.39 8.53
C PHE A 20 -1.05 4.26 9.81
N CYS A 21 -1.15 5.20 10.74
CA CYS A 21 -0.40 5.16 11.99
C CYS A 21 -0.85 3.99 12.89
N LEU A 22 -2.16 3.78 13.03
CA LEU A 22 -2.74 2.61 13.71
C LEU A 22 -2.26 1.30 13.06
N ASN A 23 -2.23 1.28 11.73
CA ASN A 23 -1.80 0.14 10.95
C ASN A 23 -0.33 -0.24 11.21
N ASP A 24 0.56 0.76 11.27
CA ASP A 24 1.98 0.57 11.58
C ASP A 24 2.18 0.08 13.02
N ALA A 25 1.43 0.64 13.98
CA ALA A 25 1.48 0.23 15.37
C ALA A 25 1.08 -1.24 15.55
N ILE A 26 -0.04 -1.66 14.94
CA ILE A 26 -0.50 -3.05 14.97
C ILE A 26 0.53 -3.96 14.32
N THR A 27 1.06 -3.57 13.15
CA THR A 27 2.04 -4.38 12.42
C THR A 27 3.32 -4.59 13.24
N LYS A 28 3.81 -3.53 13.89
CA LYS A 28 4.98 -3.61 14.78
C LYS A 28 4.70 -4.49 15.99
N TYR A 29 3.52 -4.39 16.60
CA TYR A 29 3.12 -5.25 17.71
C TYR A 29 3.04 -6.72 17.29
N SER A 30 2.36 -7.02 16.19
CA SER A 30 2.25 -8.39 15.66
C SER A 30 3.60 -8.98 15.22
N SER A 31 4.56 -8.14 14.80
CA SER A 31 5.91 -8.61 14.45
C SER A 31 6.72 -9.14 15.64
N GLN A 32 6.28 -8.90 16.88
CA GLN A 32 6.92 -9.48 18.07
C GLN A 32 6.58 -10.96 18.24
N SER A 33 5.40 -11.40 17.78
CA SER A 33 4.90 -12.77 17.93
C SER A 33 4.87 -13.56 16.63
N MET A 34 4.91 -12.90 15.48
CA MET A 34 4.80 -13.51 14.15
C MET A 34 5.85 -12.97 13.19
N ASN A 35 6.32 -13.79 12.25
CA ASN A 35 7.22 -13.31 11.20
C ASN A 35 6.50 -12.29 10.31
N MET A 36 7.17 -11.19 9.92
CA MET A 36 6.56 -10.16 9.09
C MET A 36 6.00 -10.70 7.76
N ALA A 37 6.62 -11.73 7.18
CA ALA A 37 6.09 -12.36 5.96
C ALA A 37 4.67 -12.93 6.18
N GLN A 38 4.41 -13.53 7.35
CA GLN A 38 3.08 -14.04 7.72
C GLN A 38 2.09 -12.89 7.94
N VAL A 39 2.54 -11.82 8.59
CA VAL A 39 1.72 -10.60 8.80
C VAL A 39 1.32 -10.01 7.45
N MET A 40 2.25 -9.89 6.50
CA MET A 40 1.95 -9.43 5.14
C MET A 40 1.00 -10.35 4.38
N LEU A 41 1.16 -11.67 4.50
CA LEU A 41 0.28 -12.62 3.82
C LEU A 41 -1.16 -12.50 4.31
N ILE A 42 -1.38 -12.45 5.62
CA ILE A 42 -2.71 -12.30 6.21
C ILE A 42 -3.34 -10.97 5.77
N ARG A 43 -2.56 -9.87 5.84
CA ARG A 43 -3.01 -8.55 5.39
C ARG A 43 -3.38 -8.56 3.90
N GLY A 44 -2.54 -9.16 3.07
CA GLY A 44 -2.77 -9.30 1.63
C GLY A 44 -4.04 -10.10 1.34
N ALA A 45 -4.30 -11.16 2.11
CA ALA A 45 -5.51 -11.96 1.99
C ALA A 45 -6.78 -11.15 2.33
N PHE A 46 -6.78 -10.43 3.46
CA PHE A 46 -7.90 -9.55 3.82
C PHE A 46 -8.09 -8.41 2.81
N ALA A 47 -7.01 -7.75 2.39
CA ALA A 47 -7.08 -6.69 1.41
C ALA A 47 -7.66 -7.20 0.08
N SER A 48 -7.16 -8.34 -0.41
CA SER A 48 -7.64 -8.98 -1.64
C SER A 48 -9.10 -9.40 -1.53
N LEU A 49 -9.52 -9.92 -0.38
CA LEU A 49 -10.90 -10.30 -0.12
C LEU A 49 -11.84 -9.07 -0.16
N PHE A 50 -11.51 -8.00 0.56
CA PHE A 50 -12.34 -6.79 0.59
C PHE A 50 -12.37 -6.06 -0.76
N VAL A 51 -11.22 -5.92 -1.41
CA VAL A 51 -11.12 -5.32 -2.75
C VAL A 51 -11.85 -6.19 -3.77
N GLY A 52 -11.71 -7.51 -3.68
CA GLY A 52 -12.42 -8.47 -4.53
C GLY A 52 -13.94 -8.40 -4.37
N LEU A 53 -14.44 -8.33 -3.14
CA LEU A 53 -15.86 -8.11 -2.83
C LEU A 53 -16.38 -6.80 -3.41
N LEU A 54 -15.63 -5.70 -3.24
CA LEU A 54 -16.01 -4.40 -3.80
C LEU A 54 -16.02 -4.41 -5.33
N ALA A 55 -15.00 -5.04 -5.94
CA ALA A 55 -14.90 -5.18 -7.38
C ALA A 55 -16.04 -6.07 -7.94
N TRP A 56 -16.47 -7.08 -7.19
CA TRP A 56 -17.62 -7.91 -7.55
C TRP A 56 -18.93 -7.13 -7.48
N GLN A 57 -19.17 -6.38 -6.40
CA GLN A 57 -20.36 -5.52 -6.25
C GLN A 57 -20.46 -4.46 -7.35
N ARG A 58 -19.33 -3.94 -7.84
CA ARG A 58 -19.31 -2.95 -8.91
C ARG A 58 -19.30 -3.54 -10.32
N GLY A 59 -19.38 -4.87 -10.47
CA GLY A 59 -19.34 -5.55 -11.77
C GLY A 59 -18.00 -5.38 -12.51
N ALA A 60 -16.94 -4.96 -11.83
CA ALA A 60 -15.63 -4.72 -12.43
C ALA A 60 -14.94 -6.02 -12.88
N LEU A 61 -15.30 -7.15 -12.28
CA LEU A 61 -14.81 -8.48 -12.67
C LEU A 61 -15.34 -8.96 -14.03
N SER A 62 -16.39 -8.33 -14.57
CA SER A 62 -17.04 -8.76 -15.81
C SER A 62 -16.27 -8.38 -17.08
N ARG A 63 -15.16 -7.63 -16.98
CA ARG A 63 -14.32 -7.21 -18.11
C ARG A 63 -12.85 -7.64 -17.94
N PRO A 64 -12.53 -8.95 -18.08
CA PRO A 64 -11.16 -9.46 -17.92
C PRO A 64 -10.16 -8.87 -18.93
N GLY A 65 -10.63 -8.32 -20.07
CA GLY A 65 -9.77 -7.67 -21.06
C GLY A 65 -9.00 -6.45 -20.54
N LEU A 66 -9.49 -5.74 -19.52
CA LEU A 66 -8.73 -4.67 -18.86
C LEU A 66 -7.60 -5.21 -17.98
N MET A 67 -7.74 -6.42 -17.42
CA MET A 67 -6.71 -7.04 -16.59
C MET A 67 -5.51 -7.52 -17.42
N LEU A 68 -5.73 -7.83 -18.70
CA LEU A 68 -4.72 -8.33 -19.64
C LEU A 68 -3.89 -7.22 -20.30
N GLN A 69 -4.08 -5.96 -19.89
CA GLN A 69 -3.29 -4.86 -20.43
C GLN A 69 -1.82 -4.98 -19.95
N PRO A 70 -0.84 -4.88 -20.86
CA PRO A 70 0.58 -5.04 -20.50
C PRO A 70 1.06 -4.01 -19.46
N LEU A 71 0.46 -2.81 -19.43
CA LEU A 71 0.73 -1.79 -18.40
C LEU A 71 0.28 -2.23 -17.00
N VAL A 72 -0.85 -2.94 -16.89
CA VAL A 72 -1.33 -3.48 -15.62
C VAL A 72 -0.40 -4.60 -15.15
N ALA A 73 0.02 -5.48 -16.06
CA ALA A 73 0.98 -6.53 -15.76
C ALA A 73 2.33 -5.95 -15.26
N LEU A 74 2.85 -4.91 -15.95
CA LEU A 74 4.07 -4.22 -15.52
C LEU A 74 3.91 -3.63 -14.12
N ARG A 75 2.79 -2.95 -13.85
CA ARG A 75 2.51 -2.39 -12.53
C ARG A 75 2.48 -3.46 -11.45
N VAL A 76 1.80 -4.58 -11.69
CA VAL A 76 1.71 -5.69 -10.72
C VAL A 76 3.08 -6.30 -10.45
N ILE A 77 3.90 -6.50 -11.48
CA ILE A 77 5.28 -7.00 -11.34
C ILE A 77 6.12 -6.00 -10.55
N SER A 78 6.00 -4.70 -10.81
CA SER A 78 6.70 -3.66 -10.04
C SER A 78 6.28 -3.61 -8.58
N GLU A 79 4.97 -3.72 -8.28
CA GLU A 79 4.45 -3.77 -6.91
C GLU A 79 4.91 -5.04 -6.17
N ALA A 80 4.90 -6.20 -6.84
CA ALA A 80 5.40 -7.44 -6.30
C ALA A 80 6.91 -7.36 -6.01
N GLY A 81 7.69 -6.82 -6.96
CA GLY A 81 9.12 -6.58 -6.80
C GLY A 81 9.42 -5.65 -5.62
N ALA A 82 8.70 -4.54 -5.51
CA ALA A 82 8.83 -3.61 -4.39
C ALA A 82 8.54 -4.30 -3.04
N THR A 83 7.51 -5.15 -2.99
CA THR A 83 7.14 -5.91 -1.77
C THR A 83 8.23 -6.91 -1.39
N VAL A 84 8.79 -7.64 -2.35
CA VAL A 84 9.90 -8.58 -2.11
C VAL A 84 11.15 -7.84 -1.64
N SER A 85 11.52 -6.74 -2.30
CA SER A 85 12.66 -5.91 -1.87
C SER A 85 12.46 -5.35 -0.47
N PHE A 86 11.24 -4.92 -0.12
CA PHE A 86 10.91 -4.44 1.22
C PHE A 86 11.03 -5.54 2.26
N LEU A 87 10.51 -6.75 2.00
CA LEU A 87 10.65 -7.90 2.90
C LEU A 87 12.11 -8.30 3.13
N VAL A 88 12.93 -8.28 2.07
CA VAL A 88 14.37 -8.56 2.16
C VAL A 88 15.07 -7.49 3.01
N ALA A 89 14.78 -6.21 2.78
CA ALA A 89 15.34 -5.11 3.57
C ALA A 89 14.97 -5.25 5.05
N LEU A 90 13.71 -5.59 5.33
CA LEU A 90 13.21 -5.77 6.69
C LEU A 90 13.83 -6.96 7.42
N ALA A 91 14.21 -8.02 6.71
CA ALA A 91 14.92 -9.14 7.31
C ALA A 91 16.34 -8.77 7.79
N HIS A 92 16.94 -7.72 7.23
CA HIS A 92 18.33 -7.32 7.50
C HIS A 92 18.47 -6.00 8.26
N LEU A 93 17.42 -5.18 8.29
CA LEU A 93 17.44 -3.83 8.88
C LEU A 93 16.37 -3.69 9.96
N PRO A 94 16.63 -2.89 11.01
CA PRO A 94 15.59 -2.48 11.94
C PRO A 94 14.43 -1.78 11.20
N ILE A 95 13.20 -2.03 11.65
CA ILE A 95 11.97 -1.44 11.10
C ILE A 95 12.10 0.09 10.94
N ALA A 96 12.74 0.77 11.91
CA ALA A 96 12.97 2.21 11.87
C ALA A 96 13.80 2.66 10.66
N ASN A 97 14.86 1.92 10.31
CA ASN A 97 15.72 2.26 9.17
C ASN A 97 14.97 2.04 7.87
N VAL A 98 14.20 0.96 7.77
CA VAL A 98 13.36 0.68 6.60
C VAL A 98 12.30 1.77 6.41
N SER A 99 11.61 2.19 7.49
CA SER A 99 10.65 3.29 7.45
C SER A 99 11.29 4.62 7.07
N ALA A 100 12.53 4.90 7.51
CA ALA A 100 13.26 6.09 7.12
C ALA A 100 13.57 6.12 5.62
N VAL A 101 13.99 4.99 5.03
CA VAL A 101 14.20 4.87 3.58
C VAL A 101 12.90 5.11 2.81
N LEU A 102 11.77 4.61 3.30
CA LEU A 102 10.46 4.86 2.69
C LEU A 102 10.04 6.34 2.70
N GLN A 103 10.59 7.18 3.58
CA GLN A 103 10.34 8.63 3.54
C GLN A 103 10.99 9.31 2.34
N ALA A 104 11.97 8.66 1.68
CA ALA A 104 12.54 9.13 0.42
C ALA A 104 11.68 8.75 -0.80
N LEU A 105 10.64 7.91 -0.64
CA LEU A 105 9.76 7.48 -1.73
C LEU A 105 9.11 8.65 -2.49
N PRO A 106 8.60 9.73 -1.84
CA PRO A 106 8.06 10.89 -2.55
C PRO A 106 9.07 11.56 -3.48
N LEU A 107 10.35 11.62 -3.08
CA LEU A 107 11.43 12.16 -3.91
C LEU A 107 11.67 11.28 -5.14
N ALA A 108 11.71 9.95 -4.95
CA ALA A 108 11.86 8.99 -6.04
C ALA A 108 10.68 9.03 -7.03
N VAL A 109 9.44 9.14 -6.53
CA VAL A 109 8.24 9.28 -7.37
C VAL A 109 8.25 10.60 -8.14
N THR A 110 8.66 11.70 -7.50
CA THR A 110 8.78 13.01 -8.17
C THR A 110 9.83 12.98 -9.28
N MET A 111 10.98 12.35 -9.03
CA MET A 111 12.03 12.16 -10.05
C MET A 111 11.54 11.30 -11.20
N GLY A 112 10.86 10.18 -10.93
CA GLY A 112 10.27 9.33 -11.96
C GLY A 112 9.22 10.05 -12.80
N ALA A 113 8.37 10.87 -12.16
CA ALA A 113 7.37 11.70 -12.85
C ALA A 113 7.99 12.81 -13.71
N ALA A 114 9.22 13.25 -13.43
CA ALA A 114 9.92 14.24 -14.25
C ALA A 114 10.63 13.63 -15.48
N LEU A 115 10.84 12.31 -15.49
CA LEU A 115 11.51 11.58 -16.57
C LEU A 115 10.54 11.05 -17.65
N VAL A 116 9.23 11.05 -17.36
CA VAL A 116 8.15 10.63 -18.26
C VAL A 116 7.39 11.86 -18.74
#